data_AF-W7QIU0-F1
#
_entry.id   AF-W7QIU0-F1
#
_cell.length_a   1.000
_cell.length_b   1.000
_cell.length_c   1.000
_cell.angle_alpha   90.00
_cell.angle_beta   90.00
_cell.angle_gamma   90.00
#
_symmetry.space_group_name_H-M   'P 1'
#
loop_
_entity.id
_entity.type
_entity.pdbx_description
1 polymer ?
#
loop_
_entity_poly.entity_id
_entity_poly.type
_entity_poly.pdbx_seq_one_letter_code
_entity_poly.pdbx_strand_id
1 'polypeptide(L)'
;ANLTVTEADSITDAGVLSITSTADIDTSLANGNIDLNNNTHSIGSLIVDAGTGNVDIDETDALTLQVDNAGDVTVDSVGALTLNAGSMSNLTVTEAASIVDTGALTVTGTTDLDTSLAGGDIDLDTATHSLATLTVNAGAGSVDVDETDAIALGNITAANFTVSAGGAVSDTGTLTVSGTTDIDTAANNSDIILNTNTHSLNTLIVEAGTGDVDIDETDALTLQVDSAGDVAVDSVGALTLNAGSMANLTVTDAASVTDAGALTVTGTTDLDTSTANGNIDLGNNTHSLNIFTVAAGTGTVLVDETDALDLDDIMASALTITAGGAVSDSGTLTVSGTTDIDTSAGNADITLNTNTHSLATLVVDAG
;
A
#
# COMPACT_ATOMS: atom_id res chain seq x y z
N ALA A 1 21.72 27.48 -25.78
CA ALA A 1 21.08 28.45 -26.70
C ALA A 1 19.62 28.02 -26.79
N ASN A 2 18.67 28.94 -26.71
CA ASN A 2 17.27 28.55 -26.71
C ASN A 2 16.83 28.11 -28.12
N LEU A 3 15.96 27.11 -28.19
CA LEU A 3 15.22 26.73 -29.39
C LEU A 3 13.75 27.04 -29.13
N THR A 4 13.10 27.67 -30.10
CA THR A 4 11.64 27.86 -30.07
C THR A 4 11.09 27.45 -31.43
N VAL A 5 10.18 26.50 -31.44
CA VAL A 5 9.44 26.03 -32.61
C VAL A 5 7.97 26.24 -32.31
N THR A 6 7.28 27.01 -33.16
CA THR A 6 5.86 27.30 -33.00
C THR A 6 5.10 26.87 -34.24
N GLU A 7 3.90 26.32 -34.05
CA GLU A 7 2.96 26.01 -35.12
C GLU A 7 3.51 25.00 -36.17
N ALA A 8 4.35 24.05 -35.76
CA ALA A 8 4.82 23.01 -36.65
C ALA A 8 3.76 21.89 -36.81
N ASP A 9 3.63 21.34 -38.04
CA ASP A 9 2.69 20.23 -38.27
C ASP A 9 3.11 18.94 -37.55
N SER A 10 4.43 18.73 -37.42
CA SER A 10 5.09 17.65 -36.68
C SER A 10 6.58 17.97 -36.63
N ILE A 11 7.31 17.34 -35.70
CA ILE A 11 8.75 17.47 -35.57
C ILE A 11 9.38 16.08 -35.57
N THR A 12 10.51 15.97 -36.28
CA THR A 12 11.39 14.81 -36.26
C THR A 12 12.83 15.32 -36.26
N ASP A 13 13.67 14.77 -35.40
CA ASP A 13 15.08 15.10 -35.34
C ASP A 13 15.89 14.41 -36.46
N ALA A 14 16.65 15.20 -37.21
CA ALA A 14 17.57 14.68 -38.23
C ALA A 14 19.03 14.57 -37.73
N GLY A 15 19.29 15.02 -36.50
CA GLY A 15 20.59 15.05 -35.86
C GLY A 15 20.49 15.52 -34.41
N VAL A 16 21.61 15.42 -33.69
CA VAL A 16 21.70 15.77 -32.26
C VAL A 16 21.37 17.23 -31.98
N LEU A 17 20.46 17.47 -31.04
CA LEU A 17 20.24 18.77 -30.43
C LEU A 17 21.12 18.94 -29.19
N SER A 18 21.90 20.02 -29.13
CA SER A 18 22.68 20.41 -27.95
C SER A 18 22.21 21.77 -27.44
N ILE A 19 21.26 21.72 -26.51
CA ILE A 19 20.52 22.87 -25.99
C ILE A 19 20.68 22.90 -24.47
N THR A 20 21.71 23.60 -24.00
CA THR A 20 22.01 23.73 -22.56
C THR A 20 21.04 24.66 -21.80
N SER A 21 19.96 25.12 -22.44
CA SER A 21 18.96 26.03 -21.89
C SER A 21 17.59 25.47 -22.22
N THR A 22 16.57 26.30 -22.52
CA THR A 22 15.23 25.82 -22.83
C THR A 22 15.04 25.58 -24.34
N ALA A 23 14.55 24.40 -24.70
CA ALA A 23 13.88 24.11 -25.96
C ALA A 23 12.36 24.16 -25.73
N ASP A 24 11.65 24.88 -26.59
CA ASP A 24 10.20 25.09 -26.52
C ASP A 24 9.60 24.71 -27.88
N ILE A 25 8.80 23.65 -27.93
CA ILE A 25 8.30 23.06 -29.17
C ILE A 25 6.78 22.90 -29.11
N ASP A 26 6.08 23.60 -30.01
CA ASP A 26 4.63 23.56 -30.12
C ASP A 26 4.20 23.05 -31.51
N THR A 27 3.50 21.92 -31.52
CA THR A 27 2.83 21.30 -32.66
C THR A 27 1.31 21.15 -32.46
N SER A 28 0.78 21.75 -31.39
CA SER A 28 -0.59 21.57 -30.89
C SER A 28 -1.67 21.94 -31.91
N LEU A 29 -1.43 22.92 -32.77
CA LEU A 29 -2.38 23.33 -33.83
C LEU A 29 -2.70 22.20 -34.80
N ALA A 30 -1.72 21.35 -35.11
CA ALA A 30 -1.87 20.21 -36.00
C ALA A 30 -2.13 18.90 -35.24
N ASN A 31 -1.98 18.89 -33.92
CA ASN A 31 -1.82 17.68 -33.12
C ASN A 31 -0.68 16.80 -33.66
N GLY A 32 0.43 17.45 -34.00
CA GLY A 32 1.59 16.80 -34.59
C GLY A 32 2.33 15.95 -33.57
N ASN A 33 3.00 14.89 -34.04
CA ASN A 33 3.97 14.21 -33.20
C ASN A 33 5.24 15.05 -33.05
N ILE A 34 5.89 14.95 -31.90
CA ILE A 34 7.22 15.48 -31.62
C ILE A 34 8.13 14.28 -31.39
N ASP A 35 8.90 13.92 -32.41
CA ASP A 35 9.86 12.81 -32.38
C ASP A 35 11.29 13.37 -32.28
N LEU A 36 11.88 13.19 -31.11
CA LEU A 36 13.25 13.56 -30.75
C LEU A 36 14.05 12.33 -30.32
N ASN A 37 13.72 11.15 -30.84
CA ASN A 37 14.33 9.88 -30.44
C ASN A 37 15.32 9.29 -31.47
N ASN A 38 15.46 9.89 -32.66
CA ASN A 38 16.33 9.30 -33.69
C ASN A 38 17.81 9.53 -33.39
N ASN A 39 18.11 10.47 -32.50
CA ASN A 39 19.45 10.77 -32.03
C ASN A 39 19.39 11.12 -30.54
N THR A 40 20.35 10.62 -29.78
CA THR A 40 20.53 11.04 -28.40
C THR A 40 20.86 12.52 -28.29
N HIS A 41 20.04 13.25 -27.54
CA HIS A 41 20.16 14.70 -27.38
C HIS A 41 20.97 15.09 -26.12
N SER A 42 21.17 16.39 -25.95
CA SER A 42 21.68 17.04 -24.73
C SER A 42 20.88 18.32 -24.52
N ILE A 43 19.66 18.16 -24.01
CA ILE A 43 18.67 19.22 -23.77
C ILE A 43 18.51 19.40 -22.26
N GLY A 44 18.87 20.58 -21.75
CA GLY A 44 18.73 20.85 -20.32
C GLY A 44 17.27 21.00 -19.88
N SER A 45 16.46 21.72 -20.65
CA SER A 45 15.03 21.86 -20.39
C SER A 45 14.24 21.81 -21.69
N LEU A 46 13.18 21.02 -21.70
CA LEU A 46 12.28 20.82 -22.83
C LEU A 46 10.84 21.15 -22.40
N ILE A 47 10.20 22.04 -23.14
CA ILE A 47 8.77 22.34 -23.03
C ILE A 47 8.13 21.90 -24.34
N VAL A 48 7.07 21.10 -24.25
CA VAL A 48 6.33 20.61 -25.42
C VAL A 48 4.84 20.82 -25.28
N ASP A 49 4.19 21.17 -26.39
CA ASP A 49 2.74 21.06 -26.57
C ASP A 49 2.47 20.36 -27.90
N ALA A 50 2.02 19.11 -27.83
CA ALA A 50 1.65 18.29 -29.00
C ALA A 50 0.13 18.22 -29.20
N GLY A 51 -0.67 18.89 -28.36
CA GLY A 51 -2.12 18.73 -28.34
C GLY A 51 -2.50 17.27 -28.04
N THR A 52 -2.85 16.51 -29.08
CA THR A 52 -3.12 15.06 -29.00
C THR A 52 -2.10 14.19 -29.72
N GLY A 53 -1.06 14.79 -30.30
CA GLY A 53 0.06 14.07 -30.90
C GLY A 53 0.99 13.46 -29.84
N ASN A 54 1.77 12.46 -30.24
CA ASN A 54 2.69 11.78 -29.34
C ASN A 54 4.02 12.52 -29.22
N VAL A 55 4.68 12.40 -28.07
CA VAL A 55 6.02 12.93 -27.83
C VAL A 55 6.96 11.77 -27.55
N ASP A 56 8.10 11.74 -28.22
CA ASP A 56 9.10 10.68 -28.07
C ASP A 56 10.48 11.32 -27.94
N ILE A 57 11.20 11.05 -26.87
CA ILE A 57 12.43 11.75 -26.48
C ILE A 57 13.51 10.72 -26.12
N ASP A 58 14.68 10.81 -26.74
CA ASP A 58 15.91 10.12 -26.30
C ASP A 58 16.92 11.15 -25.75
N GLU A 59 17.22 11.07 -24.46
CA GLU A 59 18.09 12.02 -23.76
C GLU A 59 19.04 11.33 -22.78
N THR A 60 20.35 11.55 -22.92
CA THR A 60 21.34 10.92 -22.02
C THR A 60 21.72 11.74 -20.81
N ASP A 61 21.58 13.06 -20.88
CA ASP A 61 21.90 13.94 -19.75
C ASP A 61 20.67 14.11 -18.84
N ALA A 62 20.83 14.88 -17.77
CA ALA A 62 19.67 15.28 -16.97
C ALA A 62 18.73 16.17 -17.79
N LEU A 63 17.42 15.95 -17.65
CA LEU A 63 16.38 16.64 -18.39
C LEU A 63 15.34 17.26 -17.46
N THR A 64 14.98 18.52 -17.66
CA THR A 64 13.76 19.11 -17.09
C THR A 64 12.67 19.16 -18.16
N LEU A 65 11.60 18.40 -18.00
CA LEU A 65 10.53 18.25 -18.99
C LEU A 65 9.23 18.89 -18.52
N GLN A 66 8.57 19.65 -19.40
CA GLN A 66 7.20 20.12 -19.26
C GLN A 66 6.39 19.68 -20.48
N VAL A 67 5.22 19.07 -20.27
CA VAL A 67 4.33 18.62 -21.34
C VAL A 67 2.97 19.26 -21.14
N ASP A 68 2.66 20.34 -21.85
CA ASP A 68 1.40 21.07 -21.63
C ASP A 68 0.18 20.27 -22.10
N ASN A 69 0.30 19.56 -23.24
CA ASN A 69 -0.66 18.56 -23.71
C ASN A 69 0.02 17.57 -24.66
N ALA A 70 -0.26 16.28 -24.51
CA ALA A 70 0.15 15.26 -25.47
C ALA A 70 -0.78 14.02 -25.48
N GLY A 71 -0.64 13.21 -26.52
CA GLY A 71 -1.05 11.82 -26.53
C GLY A 71 -0.14 10.98 -25.62
N ASP A 72 0.50 9.97 -26.18
CA ASP A 72 1.51 9.20 -25.45
C ASP A 72 2.83 9.98 -25.40
N VAL A 73 3.50 9.93 -24.25
CA VAL A 73 4.85 10.47 -24.11
C VAL A 73 5.79 9.37 -23.66
N THR A 74 6.82 9.14 -24.46
CA THR A 74 7.93 8.25 -24.16
C THR A 74 9.19 9.07 -23.93
N VAL A 75 9.86 8.80 -22.83
CA VAL A 75 11.16 9.39 -22.50
C VAL A 75 12.12 8.25 -22.21
N ASP A 76 13.01 7.99 -23.14
CA ASP A 76 14.16 7.13 -22.92
C ASP A 76 15.25 8.03 -22.35
N SER A 77 15.40 8.03 -21.01
CA SER A 77 16.30 8.95 -20.31
C SER A 77 17.36 8.21 -19.55
N VAL A 78 18.62 8.62 -19.67
CA VAL A 78 19.75 7.98 -18.95
C VAL A 78 20.27 8.84 -17.78
N GLY A 79 19.73 10.07 -17.64
CA GLY A 79 20.06 11.02 -16.59
C GLY A 79 18.95 11.19 -15.54
N ALA A 80 19.12 12.15 -14.63
CA ALA A 80 18.05 12.53 -13.71
C ALA A 80 16.96 13.28 -14.47
N LEU A 81 15.71 12.84 -14.33
CA LEU A 81 14.54 13.48 -14.95
C LEU A 81 13.81 14.34 -13.91
N THR A 82 13.58 15.60 -14.26
CA THR A 82 12.71 16.51 -13.51
C THR A 82 11.46 16.77 -14.31
N LEU A 83 10.30 16.41 -13.76
CA LEU A 83 9.00 16.63 -14.36
C LEU A 83 8.41 17.93 -13.81
N ASN A 84 8.18 18.91 -14.68
CA ASN A 84 7.33 20.05 -14.37
C ASN A 84 5.86 19.64 -14.54
N ALA A 85 4.94 20.57 -14.25
CA ALA A 85 3.52 20.35 -14.48
C ALA A 85 3.24 19.90 -15.92
N GLY A 86 2.33 18.96 -16.11
CA GLY A 86 2.03 18.46 -17.44
C GLY A 86 0.74 17.66 -17.54
N SER A 87 0.28 17.48 -18.78
CA SER A 87 -0.94 16.76 -19.13
C SER A 87 -0.73 15.87 -20.34
N MET A 88 -1.05 14.58 -20.21
CA MET A 88 -0.85 13.60 -21.27
C MET A 88 -1.82 12.42 -21.17
N SER A 89 -1.87 11.60 -22.22
CA SER A 89 -2.62 10.35 -22.21
C SER A 89 -1.87 9.27 -21.42
N ASN A 90 -0.62 9.02 -21.78
CA ASN A 90 0.26 8.08 -21.07
C ASN A 90 1.64 8.72 -20.91
N LEU A 91 2.35 8.34 -19.84
CA LEU A 91 3.75 8.68 -19.63
C LEU A 91 4.52 7.37 -19.47
N THR A 92 5.53 7.16 -20.30
CA THR A 92 6.48 6.06 -20.15
C THR A 92 7.87 6.65 -20.05
N VAL A 93 8.56 6.35 -18.96
CA VAL A 93 9.96 6.73 -18.74
C VAL A 93 10.78 5.46 -18.59
N THR A 94 11.80 5.29 -19.43
CA THR A 94 12.70 4.14 -19.35
C THR A 94 14.11 4.58 -18.94
N GLU A 95 14.74 3.74 -18.10
CA GLU A 95 16.16 3.81 -17.73
C GLU A 95 16.64 5.09 -17.00
N ALA A 96 15.73 5.92 -16.47
CA ALA A 96 16.08 7.18 -15.82
C ALA A 96 16.99 6.95 -14.59
N ALA A 97 17.92 7.86 -14.35
CA ALA A 97 18.80 7.76 -13.19
C ALA A 97 18.04 7.99 -11.87
N SER A 98 17.04 8.88 -11.91
CA SER A 98 16.07 9.20 -10.86
C SER A 98 14.96 10.03 -11.50
N ILE A 99 13.79 10.08 -10.87
CA ILE A 99 12.68 10.92 -11.33
C ILE A 99 12.24 11.78 -10.15
N VAL A 100 12.06 13.08 -10.38
CA VAL A 100 11.51 14.00 -9.40
C VAL A 100 10.48 14.90 -10.06
N ASP A 101 9.38 15.21 -9.39
CA ASP A 101 8.45 16.22 -9.86
C ASP A 101 8.78 17.62 -9.29
N THR A 102 8.21 18.65 -9.91
CA THR A 102 8.18 20.02 -9.37
C THR A 102 6.82 20.69 -9.63
N GLY A 103 5.87 19.93 -10.15
CA GLY A 103 4.56 20.41 -10.57
C GLY A 103 3.63 19.27 -10.93
N ALA A 104 2.33 19.53 -10.79
CA ALA A 104 1.30 18.50 -10.92
C ALA A 104 1.26 17.85 -12.31
N LEU A 105 1.23 16.52 -12.34
CA LEU A 105 1.01 15.73 -13.53
C LEU A 105 -0.45 15.29 -13.63
N THR A 106 -1.01 15.35 -14.83
CA THR A 106 -2.30 14.76 -15.17
C THR A 106 -2.08 13.69 -16.24
N VAL A 107 -2.17 12.43 -15.85
CA VAL A 107 -1.97 11.28 -16.75
C VAL A 107 -3.23 10.44 -16.73
N THR A 108 -4.01 10.54 -17.82
CA THR A 108 -5.35 9.93 -17.89
C THR A 108 -5.34 8.41 -18.08
N GLY A 109 -4.20 7.87 -18.52
CA GLY A 109 -3.93 6.44 -18.68
C GLY A 109 -2.86 5.98 -17.72
N THR A 110 -1.83 5.33 -18.25
CA THR A 110 -0.74 4.74 -17.46
C THR A 110 0.44 5.69 -17.33
N THR A 111 0.93 5.80 -16.12
CA THR A 111 2.24 6.34 -15.76
C THR A 111 3.17 5.17 -15.48
N ASP A 112 4.10 4.90 -16.38
CA ASP A 112 5.05 3.77 -16.33
C ASP A 112 6.48 4.32 -16.18
N LEU A 113 7.09 4.11 -15.02
CA LEU A 113 8.35 4.75 -14.65
C LEU A 113 9.39 3.70 -14.26
N ASP A 114 10.53 3.68 -14.98
CA ASP A 114 11.64 2.77 -14.69
C ASP A 114 12.93 3.54 -14.40
N THR A 115 13.43 3.39 -13.17
CA THR A 115 14.78 3.85 -12.75
C THR A 115 15.68 2.69 -12.32
N SER A 116 15.25 1.44 -12.54
CA SER A 116 15.85 0.24 -11.98
C SER A 116 17.29 -0.02 -12.41
N LEU A 117 17.70 0.49 -13.56
CA LEU A 117 19.08 0.39 -14.05
C LEU A 117 20.06 1.13 -13.13
N ALA A 118 19.68 2.33 -12.67
CA ALA A 118 20.45 3.13 -11.73
C ALA A 118 20.11 2.82 -10.27
N GLY A 119 18.90 2.33 -10.01
CA GLY A 119 18.35 2.14 -8.67
C GLY A 119 18.11 3.46 -7.95
N GLY A 120 17.81 4.54 -8.68
CA GLY A 120 17.50 5.84 -8.10
C GLY A 120 16.02 5.99 -7.76
N ASP A 121 15.74 6.97 -6.91
CA ASP A 121 14.40 7.18 -6.39
C ASP A 121 13.46 7.79 -7.45
N ILE A 122 12.17 7.55 -7.27
CA ILE A 122 11.07 8.17 -8.01
C ILE A 122 10.25 8.95 -6.99
N ASP A 123 10.38 10.27 -7.04
CA ASP A 123 9.82 11.19 -6.07
C ASP A 123 8.78 12.08 -6.77
N LEU A 124 7.51 11.75 -6.58
CA LEU A 124 6.34 12.44 -7.12
C LEU A 124 5.53 13.06 -5.98
N ASP A 125 6.20 13.52 -4.92
CA ASP A 125 5.60 14.02 -3.67
C ASP A 125 5.56 15.56 -3.58
N THR A 126 6.18 16.29 -4.51
CA THR A 126 6.35 17.74 -4.36
C THR A 126 5.13 18.54 -4.84
N ALA A 127 4.26 17.90 -5.62
CA ALA A 127 2.96 18.40 -6.02
C ALA A 127 1.93 17.26 -6.08
N THR A 128 0.67 17.55 -5.78
CA THR A 128 -0.39 16.54 -5.87
C THR A 128 -0.76 16.27 -7.33
N HIS A 129 -0.80 15.01 -7.72
CA HIS A 129 -1.03 14.56 -9.09
C HIS A 129 -2.49 14.13 -9.36
N SER A 130 -2.74 13.75 -10.62
CA SER A 130 -3.94 13.05 -11.11
C SER A 130 -3.48 11.92 -12.05
N LEU A 131 -3.09 10.79 -11.47
CA LEU A 131 -2.57 9.60 -12.14
C LEU A 131 -3.61 8.47 -12.11
N ALA A 132 -4.13 8.06 -13.28
CA ALA A 132 -5.14 7.01 -13.30
C ALA A 132 -4.57 5.62 -12.95
N THR A 133 -3.41 5.26 -13.50
CA THR A 133 -2.69 4.02 -13.18
C THR A 133 -1.20 4.27 -13.08
N LEU A 134 -0.57 3.74 -12.04
CA LEU A 134 0.87 3.85 -11.79
C LEU A 134 1.55 2.49 -11.87
N THR A 135 2.55 2.36 -12.73
CA THR A 135 3.46 1.21 -12.84
C THR A 135 4.87 1.72 -12.62
N VAL A 136 5.63 1.06 -11.77
CA VAL A 136 6.96 1.52 -11.36
C VAL A 136 7.94 0.37 -11.21
N ASN A 137 9.15 0.56 -11.71
CA ASN A 137 10.30 -0.27 -11.42
C ASN A 137 11.48 0.60 -10.98
N ALA A 138 11.59 0.87 -9.67
CA ALA A 138 12.70 1.61 -9.10
C ALA A 138 13.90 0.73 -8.73
N GLY A 139 13.76 -0.60 -8.83
CA GLY A 139 14.78 -1.56 -8.40
C GLY A 139 15.14 -1.39 -6.92
N ALA A 140 16.27 -0.74 -6.66
CA ALA A 140 16.76 -0.46 -5.30
C ALA A 140 16.38 0.95 -4.77
N GLY A 141 15.75 1.79 -5.59
CA GLY A 141 15.27 3.11 -5.19
C GLY A 141 13.94 3.06 -4.43
N SER A 142 13.62 4.14 -3.72
CA SER A 142 12.29 4.36 -3.15
C SER A 142 11.35 5.02 -4.15
N VAL A 143 10.07 4.90 -3.88
CA VAL A 143 8.99 5.53 -4.64
C VAL A 143 8.11 6.28 -3.66
N ASP A 144 7.87 7.56 -3.91
CA ASP A 144 6.97 8.41 -3.14
C ASP A 144 6.03 9.15 -4.10
N VAL A 145 4.74 9.22 -3.77
CA VAL A 145 3.69 9.72 -4.67
C VAL A 145 2.58 10.41 -3.87
N ASP A 146 2.35 11.68 -4.20
CA ASP A 146 1.18 12.43 -3.73
C ASP A 146 0.13 12.52 -4.84
N GLU A 147 -1.05 11.99 -4.58
CA GLU A 147 -2.14 11.84 -5.55
C GLU A 147 -3.44 12.49 -5.02
N THR A 148 -4.16 13.22 -5.88
CA THR A 148 -5.39 13.92 -5.47
C THR A 148 -6.62 13.02 -5.59
N ASP A 149 -6.61 12.09 -6.54
CA ASP A 149 -7.72 11.24 -6.91
C ASP A 149 -7.51 9.80 -6.40
N ALA A 150 -8.31 8.88 -6.90
CA ALA A 150 -8.07 7.45 -6.72
C ALA A 150 -6.96 6.99 -7.68
N ILE A 151 -6.16 6.03 -7.25
CA ILE A 151 -5.04 5.48 -8.04
C ILE A 151 -5.11 3.96 -8.13
N ALA A 152 -4.92 3.45 -9.34
CA ALA A 152 -4.69 2.03 -9.56
C ALA A 152 -3.18 1.75 -9.61
N LEU A 153 -2.70 0.85 -8.76
CA LEU A 153 -1.32 0.40 -8.74
C LEU A 153 -1.18 -0.80 -9.68
N GLY A 154 -0.39 -0.63 -10.74
CA GLY A 154 0.06 -1.71 -11.61
C GLY A 154 1.15 -2.52 -10.94
N ASN A 155 2.15 -2.95 -11.71
CA ASN A 155 3.33 -3.58 -11.12
C ASN A 155 4.19 -2.51 -10.45
N ILE A 156 4.51 -2.70 -9.17
CA ILE A 156 5.39 -1.81 -8.41
C ILE A 156 6.57 -2.63 -7.88
N THR A 157 7.79 -2.22 -8.21
CA THR A 157 9.03 -2.77 -7.64
C THR A 157 9.85 -1.65 -7.03
N ALA A 158 10.05 -1.68 -5.71
CA ALA A 158 10.75 -0.63 -4.98
C ALA A 158 11.45 -1.14 -3.72
N ALA A 159 12.41 -0.36 -3.21
CA ALA A 159 12.97 -0.57 -1.88
C ALA A 159 11.96 -0.17 -0.80
N ASN A 160 11.35 1.00 -0.93
CA ASN A 160 10.21 1.46 -0.13
C ASN A 160 9.19 2.10 -1.07
N PHE A 161 7.91 2.04 -0.73
CA PHE A 161 6.83 2.62 -1.52
C PHE A 161 5.89 3.39 -0.58
N THR A 162 5.75 4.69 -0.83
CA THR A 162 4.80 5.56 -0.13
C THR A 162 3.79 6.08 -1.16
N VAL A 163 2.52 6.11 -0.78
CA VAL A 163 1.49 6.81 -1.55
C VAL A 163 0.52 7.53 -0.59
N SER A 164 0.33 8.83 -0.81
CA SER A 164 -0.73 9.60 -0.18
C SER A 164 -1.78 9.91 -1.24
N ALA A 165 -2.96 9.32 -1.14
CA ALA A 165 -4.03 9.49 -2.14
C ALA A 165 -5.27 10.16 -1.56
N GLY A 166 -5.83 11.11 -2.31
CA GLY A 166 -7.13 11.70 -1.97
C GLY A 166 -8.31 10.78 -2.26
N GLY A 167 -8.15 9.73 -3.06
CA GLY A 167 -9.16 8.71 -3.33
C GLY A 167 -8.74 7.32 -2.87
N ALA A 168 -9.48 6.30 -3.31
CA ALA A 168 -9.15 4.92 -3.00
C ALA A 168 -7.85 4.49 -3.71
N VAL A 169 -7.09 3.62 -3.07
CA VAL A 169 -5.91 2.96 -3.64
C VAL A 169 -6.31 1.52 -3.95
N SER A 170 -6.11 1.08 -5.20
CA SER A 170 -6.45 -0.28 -5.63
C SER A 170 -5.30 -0.92 -6.38
N ASP A 171 -5.12 -2.23 -6.26
CA ASP A 171 -4.16 -2.96 -7.08
C ASP A 171 -4.78 -3.48 -8.39
N THR A 172 -3.94 -3.51 -9.42
CA THR A 172 -4.18 -4.13 -10.73
C THR A 172 -3.00 -4.98 -11.19
N GLY A 173 -1.86 -4.85 -10.50
CA GLY A 173 -0.66 -5.64 -10.66
C GLY A 173 -0.02 -5.96 -9.31
N THR A 174 1.14 -6.62 -9.35
CA THR A 174 1.81 -7.07 -8.13
C THR A 174 2.70 -5.96 -7.54
N LEU A 175 2.63 -5.81 -6.22
CA LEU A 175 3.55 -4.97 -5.45
C LEU A 175 4.67 -5.86 -4.89
N THR A 176 5.91 -5.55 -5.23
CA THR A 176 7.12 -6.20 -4.71
C THR A 176 7.96 -5.13 -4.01
N VAL A 177 7.80 -5.02 -2.69
CA VAL A 177 8.45 -3.97 -1.89
C VAL A 177 9.27 -4.62 -0.79
N SER A 178 10.59 -4.44 -0.85
CA SER A 178 11.51 -5.14 0.06
C SER A 178 11.53 -4.55 1.48
N GLY A 179 11.20 -3.27 1.61
CA GLY A 179 11.12 -2.51 2.85
C GLY A 179 9.68 -2.22 3.24
N THR A 180 9.39 -0.94 3.48
CA THR A 180 8.05 -0.51 3.90
C THR A 180 7.21 -0.10 2.71
N THR A 181 5.96 -0.56 2.71
CA THR A 181 4.85 -0.03 1.93
C THR A 181 3.99 0.81 2.88
N ASP A 182 3.77 2.09 2.56
CA ASP A 182 3.00 3.04 3.35
C ASP A 182 1.92 3.67 2.47
N ILE A 183 0.66 3.52 2.86
CA ILE A 183 -0.50 3.93 2.06
C ILE A 183 -1.46 4.76 2.94
N ASP A 184 -1.60 6.04 2.63
CA ASP A 184 -2.53 6.96 3.31
C ASP A 184 -3.65 7.41 2.36
N THR A 185 -4.89 7.09 2.73
CA THR A 185 -6.13 7.56 2.10
C THR A 185 -7.06 8.29 3.09
N ALA A 186 -6.58 8.54 4.31
CA ALA A 186 -7.37 9.00 5.45
C ALA A 186 -7.87 10.44 5.31
N ALA A 187 -7.21 11.26 4.47
CA ALA A 187 -7.67 12.61 4.15
C ALA A 187 -9.15 12.64 3.71
N ASN A 188 -9.60 11.58 3.01
CA ASN A 188 -10.98 11.44 2.56
C ASN A 188 -11.66 10.14 3.03
N ASN A 189 -11.02 9.38 3.92
CA ASN A 189 -11.49 8.09 4.42
C ASN A 189 -11.82 7.09 3.29
N SER A 190 -10.94 6.99 2.30
CA SER A 190 -11.15 6.09 1.15
C SER A 190 -10.54 4.71 1.40
N ASP A 191 -10.99 3.71 0.65
CA ASP A 191 -10.55 2.33 0.83
C ASP A 191 -9.12 2.09 0.31
N ILE A 192 -8.45 1.09 0.88
CA ILE A 192 -7.17 0.55 0.41
C ILE A 192 -7.39 -0.92 0.06
N ILE A 193 -7.27 -1.26 -1.21
CA ILE A 193 -7.61 -2.58 -1.74
C ILE A 193 -6.38 -3.16 -2.45
N LEU A 194 -5.74 -4.13 -1.83
CA LEU A 194 -4.57 -4.88 -2.32
C LEU A 194 -4.92 -6.37 -2.39
N ASN A 195 -5.99 -6.72 -3.09
CA ASN A 195 -6.65 -8.04 -3.03
C ASN A 195 -6.83 -8.71 -4.40
N THR A 196 -6.33 -8.12 -5.49
CA THR A 196 -6.49 -8.72 -6.83
C THR A 196 -5.30 -9.57 -7.25
N ASN A 197 -4.16 -9.37 -6.58
CA ASN A 197 -2.91 -10.04 -6.83
C ASN A 197 -2.28 -10.50 -5.53
N THR A 198 -1.46 -11.55 -5.61
CA THR A 198 -0.57 -11.89 -4.51
C THR A 198 0.61 -10.94 -4.51
N HIS A 199 0.80 -10.22 -3.40
CA HIS A 199 1.89 -9.28 -3.22
C HIS A 199 3.14 -9.96 -2.63
N SER A 200 4.21 -9.18 -2.49
CA SER A 200 5.43 -9.55 -1.75
C SER A 200 5.82 -8.33 -0.92
N LEU A 201 5.09 -8.13 0.16
CA LEU A 201 5.29 -7.04 1.11
C LEU A 201 6.00 -7.53 2.37
N ASN A 202 6.93 -6.74 2.90
CA ASN A 202 7.59 -7.04 4.17
C ASN A 202 6.85 -6.37 5.34
N THR A 203 6.79 -5.04 5.29
CA THR A 203 6.00 -4.22 6.21
C THR A 203 4.98 -3.42 5.41
N LEU A 204 3.71 -3.50 5.81
CA LEU A 204 2.64 -2.67 5.30
C LEU A 204 2.12 -1.76 6.43
N ILE A 205 2.09 -0.46 6.16
CA ILE A 205 1.46 0.57 6.97
C ILE A 205 0.29 1.11 6.16
N VAL A 206 -0.89 1.19 6.79
CA VAL A 206 -2.08 1.75 6.17
C VAL A 206 -2.77 2.75 7.08
N GLU A 207 -3.22 3.86 6.50
CA GLU A 207 -4.09 4.85 7.15
C GLU A 207 -5.28 5.15 6.22
N ALA A 208 -6.41 4.47 6.45
CA ALA A 208 -7.64 4.62 5.67
C ALA A 208 -8.69 5.48 6.37
N GLY A 209 -8.44 5.96 7.59
CA GLY A 209 -9.43 6.70 8.38
C GLY A 209 -10.61 5.81 8.75
N THR A 210 -11.73 5.98 8.05
CA THR A 210 -12.91 5.09 8.14
C THR A 210 -13.15 4.25 6.89
N GLY A 211 -12.28 4.33 5.88
CA GLY A 211 -12.30 3.47 4.70
C GLY A 211 -11.85 2.06 5.06
N ASP A 212 -12.26 1.09 4.26
CA ASP A 212 -11.92 -0.32 4.49
C ASP A 212 -10.54 -0.65 3.93
N VAL A 213 -9.90 -1.66 4.51
CA VAL A 213 -8.61 -2.19 4.06
C VAL A 213 -8.78 -3.67 3.73
N ASP A 214 -8.44 -4.07 2.52
CA ASP A 214 -8.51 -5.47 2.06
C ASP A 214 -7.17 -5.88 1.45
N ILE A 215 -6.53 -6.93 1.99
CA ILE A 215 -5.15 -7.31 1.67
C ILE A 215 -5.06 -8.82 1.41
N ASP A 216 -4.53 -9.20 0.25
CA ASP A 216 -4.12 -10.57 -0.08
C ASP A 216 -2.59 -10.68 -0.08
N GLU A 217 -2.02 -11.43 0.86
CA GLU A 217 -0.56 -11.61 0.97
C GLU A 217 -0.21 -13.07 1.27
N THR A 218 0.71 -13.68 0.52
CA THR A 218 1.08 -15.08 0.76
C THR A 218 2.33 -15.25 1.61
N ASP A 219 3.19 -14.25 1.63
CA ASP A 219 4.40 -14.25 2.45
C ASP A 219 4.08 -13.80 3.88
N ALA A 220 5.10 -13.84 4.74
CA ALA A 220 4.97 -13.27 6.08
C ALA A 220 4.84 -11.74 5.97
N LEU A 221 3.91 -11.18 6.73
CA LEU A 221 3.59 -9.75 6.69
C LEU A 221 3.70 -9.14 8.10
N THR A 222 4.33 -7.97 8.19
CA THR A 222 4.17 -7.08 9.34
C THR A 222 3.17 -5.98 8.97
N LEU A 223 2.03 -5.93 9.65
CA LEU A 223 0.95 -4.99 9.34
C LEU A 223 0.79 -3.97 10.48
N GLN A 224 0.79 -2.69 10.14
CA GLN A 224 0.38 -1.57 11.00
C GLN A 224 -0.84 -0.91 10.38
N VAL A 225 -1.87 -0.63 11.18
CA VAL A 225 -3.09 0.05 10.74
C VAL A 225 -3.33 1.25 11.63
N ASP A 226 -2.94 2.44 11.18
CA ASP A 226 -3.05 3.65 12.01
C ASP A 226 -4.52 4.05 12.23
N SER A 227 -5.34 3.90 11.19
CA SER A 227 -6.79 3.96 11.29
C SER A 227 -7.47 3.28 10.09
N ALA A 228 -8.55 2.53 10.33
CA ALA A 228 -9.38 1.96 9.26
C ALA A 228 -10.82 1.71 9.74
N GLY A 229 -11.72 1.51 8.77
CA GLY A 229 -12.98 0.82 8.95
C GLY A 229 -12.75 -0.67 9.19
N ASP A 230 -13.25 -1.51 8.29
CA ASP A 230 -13.01 -2.94 8.35
C ASP A 230 -11.66 -3.27 7.73
N VAL A 231 -10.88 -4.13 8.39
CA VAL A 231 -9.62 -4.67 7.88
C VAL A 231 -9.80 -6.15 7.62
N ALA A 232 -9.65 -6.56 6.37
CA ALA A 232 -9.59 -7.95 5.94
C ALA A 232 -8.17 -8.27 5.46
N VAL A 233 -7.63 -9.38 5.95
CA VAL A 233 -6.34 -9.90 5.51
C VAL A 233 -6.52 -11.37 5.16
N ASP A 234 -6.41 -11.71 3.88
CA ASP A 234 -6.23 -13.09 3.43
C ASP A 234 -4.71 -13.36 3.38
N SER A 235 -4.16 -13.80 4.52
CA SER A 235 -2.71 -14.01 4.66
C SER A 235 -2.40 -15.49 4.72
N VAL A 236 -1.49 -15.99 3.88
CA VAL A 236 -1.03 -17.40 3.96
C VAL A 236 0.24 -17.54 4.81
N GLY A 237 0.96 -16.44 5.05
CA GLY A 237 2.19 -16.40 5.84
C GLY A 237 1.98 -16.16 7.34
N ALA A 238 3.09 -15.96 8.06
CA ALA A 238 3.02 -15.52 9.45
C ALA A 238 2.68 -14.02 9.49
N LEU A 239 1.63 -13.65 10.20
CA LEU A 239 1.19 -12.26 10.35
C LEU A 239 1.69 -11.70 11.69
N THR A 240 2.43 -10.60 11.62
CA THR A 240 2.79 -9.79 12.79
C THR A 240 1.97 -8.51 12.79
N LEU A 241 1.15 -8.32 13.82
CA LEU A 241 0.32 -7.12 13.99
C LEU A 241 1.07 -6.10 14.85
N ASN A 242 1.48 -4.99 14.24
CA ASN A 242 1.97 -3.82 14.97
C ASN A 242 0.79 -3.10 15.67
N ALA A 243 1.07 -1.95 16.26
CA ALA A 243 0.00 -1.13 16.83
C ALA A 243 -1.05 -0.81 15.76
N GLY A 244 -2.33 -0.82 16.14
CA GLY A 244 -3.36 -0.44 15.18
C GLY A 244 -4.73 -0.15 15.76
N SER A 245 -5.56 0.54 14.97
CA SER A 245 -6.91 0.96 15.31
C SER A 245 -7.87 0.75 14.15
N MET A 246 -8.93 -0.04 14.37
CA MET A 246 -9.91 -0.38 13.32
C MET A 246 -11.31 -0.68 13.87
N ALA A 247 -12.30 -0.71 12.98
CA ALA A 247 -13.65 -1.13 13.33
C ALA A 247 -13.69 -2.65 13.54
N ASN A 248 -13.29 -3.42 12.53
CA ASN A 248 -13.20 -4.88 12.60
C ASN A 248 -11.85 -5.34 12.05
N LEU A 249 -11.35 -6.46 12.57
CA LEU A 249 -10.19 -7.16 12.04
C LEU A 249 -10.61 -8.58 11.67
N THR A 250 -10.46 -8.95 10.41
CA THR A 250 -10.65 -10.33 9.93
C THR A 250 -9.36 -10.81 9.31
N VAL A 251 -8.82 -11.91 9.83
CA VAL A 251 -7.65 -12.59 9.27
C VAL A 251 -8.04 -14.00 8.89
N THR A 252 -7.86 -14.35 7.62
CA THR A 252 -8.16 -15.69 7.10
C THR A 252 -6.86 -16.41 6.74
N ASP A 253 -6.81 -17.71 7.01
CA ASP A 253 -5.78 -18.66 6.57
C ASP A 253 -4.31 -18.39 6.97
N ALA A 254 -4.07 -17.52 7.97
CA ALA A 254 -2.72 -17.17 8.42
C ALA A 254 -1.94 -18.37 8.97
N ALA A 255 -0.63 -18.42 8.69
CA ALA A 255 0.24 -19.47 9.23
C ALA A 255 0.39 -19.38 10.75
N SER A 256 0.31 -18.16 11.29
CA SER A 256 0.26 -17.79 12.71
C SER A 256 -0.02 -16.30 12.81
N VAL A 257 -0.56 -15.84 13.95
CA VAL A 257 -0.70 -14.42 14.25
C VAL A 257 0.10 -14.10 15.52
N THR A 258 0.86 -13.02 15.52
CA THR A 258 1.56 -12.52 16.71
C THR A 258 1.46 -10.99 16.78
N ASP A 259 1.35 -10.44 17.98
CA ASP A 259 1.40 -9.01 18.20
C ASP A 259 2.82 -8.47 18.43
N ALA A 260 3.06 -7.25 17.97
CA ALA A 260 4.22 -6.43 18.26
C ALA A 260 3.83 -5.02 18.77
N GLY A 261 2.53 -4.73 18.80
CA GLY A 261 1.96 -3.50 19.35
C GLY A 261 0.52 -3.69 19.80
N ALA A 262 0.01 -2.71 20.57
CA ALA A 262 -1.36 -2.74 21.07
C ALA A 262 -2.38 -2.53 19.95
N LEU A 263 -3.49 -3.26 20.02
CA LEU A 263 -4.57 -3.23 19.04
C LEU A 263 -5.80 -2.61 19.69
N THR A 264 -6.50 -1.75 18.96
CA THR A 264 -7.82 -1.25 19.31
C THR A 264 -8.80 -1.69 18.23
N VAL A 265 -9.65 -2.66 18.54
CA VAL A 265 -10.67 -3.18 17.62
C VAL A 265 -12.04 -3.00 18.26
N THR A 266 -12.81 -2.05 17.74
CA THR A 266 -14.07 -1.63 18.39
C THR A 266 -15.22 -2.60 18.17
N GLY A 267 -15.15 -3.42 17.12
CA GLY A 267 -16.09 -4.46 16.77
C GLY A 267 -15.53 -5.85 17.01
N THR A 268 -15.36 -6.62 15.95
CA THR A 268 -14.95 -8.02 15.99
C THR A 268 -13.49 -8.15 15.60
N THR A 269 -12.76 -8.96 16.36
CA THR A 269 -11.46 -9.52 15.98
C THR A 269 -11.68 -10.99 15.66
N ASP A 270 -11.64 -11.34 14.39
CA ASP A 270 -11.81 -12.70 13.86
C ASP A 270 -10.49 -13.18 13.26
N LEU A 271 -9.87 -14.19 13.88
CA LEU A 271 -8.56 -14.70 13.48
C LEU A 271 -8.61 -16.20 13.19
N ASP A 272 -8.37 -16.57 11.94
CA ASP A 272 -8.27 -17.97 11.49
C ASP A 272 -6.83 -18.32 11.10
N THR A 273 -6.25 -19.28 11.82
CA THR A 273 -4.97 -19.93 11.50
C THR A 273 -5.13 -21.44 11.33
N SER A 274 -6.36 -21.93 11.23
CA SER A 274 -6.72 -23.35 11.35
C SER A 274 -6.22 -24.22 10.20
N THR A 275 -5.98 -23.63 9.03
CA THR A 275 -5.36 -24.31 7.88
C THR A 275 -3.93 -24.75 8.19
N ALA A 276 -3.13 -23.86 8.78
CA ALA A 276 -1.77 -24.13 9.24
C ALA A 276 -1.70 -24.74 10.64
N ASN A 277 -2.78 -24.63 11.41
CA ASN A 277 -2.82 -24.87 12.86
C ASN A 277 -1.80 -24.00 13.61
N GLY A 278 -1.68 -22.74 13.18
CA GLY A 278 -0.78 -21.74 13.73
C GLY A 278 -1.21 -21.26 15.10
N ASN A 279 -0.26 -20.79 15.90
CA ASN A 279 -0.59 -20.08 17.13
C ASN A 279 -1.14 -18.68 16.82
N ILE A 280 -2.02 -18.20 17.68
CA ILE A 280 -2.44 -16.81 17.77
C ILE A 280 -1.95 -16.30 19.13
N ASP A 281 -0.97 -15.41 19.11
CA ASP A 281 -0.35 -14.84 20.31
C ASP A 281 -0.54 -13.32 20.30
N LEU A 282 -1.57 -12.86 21.01
CA LEU A 282 -1.86 -11.45 21.30
C LEU A 282 -1.56 -11.15 22.78
N GLY A 283 -0.50 -11.77 23.31
CA GLY A 283 -0.12 -11.67 24.72
C GLY A 283 1.15 -10.87 24.98
N ASN A 284 1.80 -10.31 23.94
CA ASN A 284 3.02 -9.52 24.11
C ASN A 284 2.73 -8.05 24.44
N ASN A 285 1.53 -7.59 24.11
CA ASN A 285 1.00 -6.26 24.36
C ASN A 285 -0.42 -6.37 24.94
N THR A 286 -0.84 -5.34 25.68
CA THR A 286 -2.21 -5.26 26.17
C THR A 286 -3.09 -4.55 25.15
N HIS A 287 -4.20 -5.17 24.77
CA HIS A 287 -5.11 -4.71 23.72
C HIS A 287 -6.40 -4.06 24.29
N SER A 288 -7.21 -3.51 23.39
CA SER A 288 -8.60 -3.09 23.59
C SER A 288 -9.45 -3.74 22.49
N LEU A 289 -9.86 -4.99 22.74
CA LEU A 289 -10.70 -5.81 21.88
C LEU A 289 -12.12 -5.87 22.47
N ASN A 290 -13.12 -6.08 21.61
CA ASN A 290 -14.52 -6.15 22.04
C ASN A 290 -15.08 -7.57 21.88
N ILE A 291 -15.27 -8.03 20.64
CA ILE A 291 -15.67 -9.41 20.34
C ILE A 291 -14.47 -10.16 19.77
N PHE A 292 -14.21 -11.36 20.28
CA PHE A 292 -13.06 -12.18 19.87
C PHE A 292 -13.53 -13.54 19.36
N THR A 293 -13.31 -13.78 18.07
CA THR A 293 -13.60 -15.02 17.34
C THR A 293 -12.29 -15.61 16.86
N VAL A 294 -12.08 -16.91 17.05
CA VAL A 294 -10.81 -17.56 16.70
C VAL A 294 -11.00 -18.98 16.20
N ALA A 295 -10.33 -19.30 15.10
CA ALA A 295 -10.10 -20.66 14.65
C ALA A 295 -8.59 -20.97 14.54
N ALA A 296 -7.98 -21.48 15.61
CA ALA A 296 -6.57 -21.86 15.62
C ALA A 296 -6.32 -23.34 15.25
N GLY A 297 -7.37 -24.14 15.06
CA GLY A 297 -7.25 -25.59 14.88
C GLY A 297 -6.53 -26.23 16.08
N THR A 298 -5.33 -26.78 15.86
CA THR A 298 -4.46 -27.30 16.94
C THR A 298 -3.44 -26.29 17.49
N GLY A 299 -3.47 -25.03 17.04
CA GLY A 299 -2.65 -23.94 17.58
C GLY A 299 -3.10 -23.53 18.98
N THR A 300 -2.27 -22.75 19.67
CA THR A 300 -2.63 -22.11 20.96
C THR A 300 -3.10 -20.68 20.75
N VAL A 301 -3.93 -20.20 21.67
CA VAL A 301 -4.44 -18.82 21.69
C VAL A 301 -4.03 -18.14 23.00
N LEU A 302 -3.34 -17.00 22.91
CA LEU A 302 -2.96 -16.14 24.03
C LEU A 302 -3.51 -14.73 23.79
N VAL A 303 -4.13 -14.10 24.79
CA VAL A 303 -4.59 -12.71 24.71
C VAL A 303 -4.33 -11.98 26.04
N ASP A 304 -3.77 -10.77 25.98
CA ASP A 304 -3.76 -9.80 27.08
C ASP A 304 -4.65 -8.59 26.72
N GLU A 305 -5.72 -8.40 27.49
CA GLU A 305 -6.79 -7.44 27.21
C GLU A 305 -6.98 -6.48 28.40
N THR A 306 -7.20 -5.19 28.14
CA THR A 306 -7.41 -4.22 29.23
C THR A 306 -8.87 -4.06 29.64
N ASP A 307 -9.81 -4.25 28.70
CA ASP A 307 -11.23 -3.98 28.86
C ASP A 307 -12.02 -5.29 29.05
N ALA A 308 -13.35 -5.22 28.86
CA ALA A 308 -14.18 -6.41 28.84
C ALA A 308 -14.05 -7.12 27.49
N LEU A 309 -14.01 -8.44 27.51
CA LEU A 309 -13.86 -9.27 26.32
C LEU A 309 -15.03 -10.24 26.18
N ASP A 310 -15.70 -10.20 25.03
CA ASP A 310 -16.71 -11.19 24.68
C ASP A 310 -16.11 -12.26 23.77
N LEU A 311 -16.06 -13.50 24.26
CA LEU A 311 -15.59 -14.65 23.50
C LEU A 311 -16.74 -15.19 22.65
N ASP A 312 -16.59 -15.09 21.34
CA ASP A 312 -17.53 -15.70 20.40
C ASP A 312 -17.13 -17.18 20.16
N ASP A 313 -17.11 -17.65 18.91
CA ASP A 313 -16.64 -19.00 18.61
C ASP A 313 -15.10 -19.07 18.74
N ILE A 314 -14.63 -19.97 19.61
CA ILE A 314 -13.19 -20.20 19.83
C ILE A 314 -12.86 -21.68 19.59
N MET A 315 -11.92 -21.96 18.71
CA MET A 315 -11.36 -23.30 18.47
C MET A 315 -9.84 -23.28 18.68
N ALA A 316 -9.33 -24.01 19.69
CA ALA A 316 -7.90 -24.03 19.99
C ALA A 316 -7.44 -25.32 20.70
N SER A 317 -6.12 -25.55 20.72
CA SER A 317 -5.51 -26.55 21.61
C SER A 317 -5.33 -26.08 23.04
N ALA A 318 -5.11 -24.78 23.24
CA ALA A 318 -5.11 -24.12 24.54
C ALA A 318 -5.57 -22.67 24.34
N LEU A 319 -6.24 -22.13 25.36
CA LEU A 319 -6.70 -20.75 25.40
C LEU A 319 -6.23 -20.15 26.72
N THR A 320 -5.48 -19.05 26.67
CA THR A 320 -5.13 -18.25 27.85
C THR A 320 -5.54 -16.81 27.62
N ILE A 321 -6.39 -16.29 28.51
CA ILE A 321 -6.85 -14.90 28.50
C ILE A 321 -6.44 -14.25 29.82
N THR A 322 -5.74 -13.13 29.73
CA THR A 322 -5.58 -12.19 30.84
C THR A 322 -6.42 -10.96 30.49
N ALA A 323 -7.39 -10.60 31.34
CA ALA A 323 -8.27 -9.46 31.08
C ALA A 323 -8.37 -8.51 32.26
N GLY A 324 -8.30 -7.21 32.00
CA GLY A 324 -8.57 -6.15 32.98
C GLY A 324 -10.06 -5.93 33.25
N GLY A 325 -10.95 -6.36 32.35
CA GLY A 325 -12.40 -6.32 32.49
C GLY A 325 -13.04 -7.70 32.64
N ALA A 326 -14.37 -7.72 32.53
CA ALA A 326 -15.15 -8.96 32.59
C ALA A 326 -14.95 -9.79 31.31
N VAL A 327 -14.94 -11.10 31.43
CA VAL A 327 -14.93 -12.01 30.28
C VAL A 327 -16.29 -12.68 30.18
N SER A 328 -16.96 -12.54 29.03
CA SER A 328 -18.22 -13.23 28.71
C SER A 328 -18.06 -14.16 27.52
N ASP A 329 -19.09 -14.96 27.26
CA ASP A 329 -19.22 -15.73 26.04
C ASP A 329 -20.54 -15.42 25.32
N SER A 330 -20.44 -15.20 24.00
CA SER A 330 -21.57 -15.16 23.08
C SER A 330 -21.58 -16.36 22.13
N GLY A 331 -20.43 -17.00 21.93
CA GLY A 331 -20.26 -18.18 21.07
C GLY A 331 -19.73 -19.41 21.80
N THR A 332 -19.33 -20.43 21.03
CA THR A 332 -18.92 -21.74 21.53
C THR A 332 -17.41 -21.88 21.66
N LEU A 333 -16.96 -22.09 22.89
CA LEU A 333 -15.57 -22.43 23.18
C LEU A 333 -15.31 -23.95 23.04
N THR A 334 -14.46 -24.32 22.09
CA THR A 334 -13.94 -25.68 21.88
C THR A 334 -12.44 -25.69 22.09
N VAL A 335 -12.00 -26.10 23.28
CA VAL A 335 -10.58 -26.09 23.67
C VAL A 335 -10.16 -27.49 24.12
N SER A 336 -9.28 -28.12 23.34
CA SER A 336 -8.89 -29.52 23.58
C SER A 336 -7.90 -29.71 24.74
N GLY A 337 -7.25 -28.65 25.18
CA GLY A 337 -6.34 -28.60 26.32
C GLY A 337 -6.85 -27.68 27.44
N THR A 338 -5.96 -26.83 27.96
CA THR A 338 -6.30 -25.91 29.04
C THR A 338 -6.94 -24.65 28.49
N THR A 339 -8.08 -24.29 29.07
CA THR A 339 -8.65 -22.94 29.06
C THR A 339 -8.31 -22.28 30.38
N ASP A 340 -7.57 -21.18 30.33
CA ASP A 340 -7.13 -20.39 31.48
C ASP A 340 -7.62 -18.95 31.29
N ILE A 341 -8.44 -18.45 32.22
CA ILE A 341 -9.00 -17.10 32.15
C ILE A 341 -8.75 -16.41 33.48
N ASP A 342 -7.97 -15.33 33.45
CA ASP A 342 -7.61 -14.52 34.61
C ASP A 342 -8.19 -13.10 34.46
N THR A 343 -9.13 -12.76 35.33
CA THR A 343 -9.72 -11.41 35.48
C THR A 343 -9.38 -10.79 36.83
N SER A 344 -8.45 -11.39 37.58
CA SER A 344 -8.16 -11.04 38.97
C SER A 344 -7.54 -9.65 39.13
N ALA A 345 -6.82 -9.16 38.12
CA ALA A 345 -6.29 -7.81 38.09
C ALA A 345 -7.39 -6.74 38.09
N GLY A 346 -8.47 -6.99 37.34
CA GLY A 346 -9.66 -6.15 37.24
C GLY A 346 -10.70 -6.39 38.34
N ASN A 347 -10.57 -7.50 39.06
CA ASN A 347 -11.55 -7.99 40.02
C ASN A 347 -12.95 -8.16 39.39
N ALA A 348 -12.98 -8.63 38.13
CA ALA A 348 -14.15 -8.69 37.28
C ALA A 348 -14.70 -10.12 37.11
N ASP A 349 -15.95 -10.24 36.68
CA ASP A 349 -16.64 -11.52 36.52
C ASP A 349 -16.15 -12.30 35.29
N ILE A 350 -16.19 -13.64 35.40
CA ILE A 350 -16.07 -14.56 34.26
C ILE A 350 -17.43 -15.25 34.07
N THR A 351 -18.05 -15.06 32.91
CA THR A 351 -19.35 -15.64 32.57
C THR A 351 -19.22 -16.52 31.33
N LEU A 352 -19.30 -17.84 31.50
CA LEU A 352 -19.36 -18.84 30.42
C LEU A 352 -20.71 -19.56 30.49
N ASN A 353 -21.72 -19.07 29.77
CA ASN A 353 -23.13 -19.44 29.92
C ASN A 353 -23.80 -20.01 28.65
N THR A 354 -23.09 -20.06 27.52
CA THR A 354 -23.55 -20.78 26.34
C THR A 354 -23.50 -22.29 26.60
N ASN A 355 -24.47 -23.04 26.06
CA ASN A 355 -24.70 -24.44 26.48
C ASN A 355 -23.94 -25.48 25.64
N THR A 356 -22.91 -25.06 24.91
CA THR A 356 -22.27 -25.86 23.84
C THR A 356 -20.76 -26.03 23.99
N HIS A 357 -20.14 -25.51 25.05
CA HIS A 357 -18.69 -25.61 25.23
C HIS A 357 -18.17 -27.04 25.31
N SER A 358 -16.95 -27.23 24.81
CA SER A 358 -16.15 -28.44 24.99
C SER A 358 -14.75 -28.07 25.49
N LEU A 359 -14.59 -28.04 26.82
CA LEU A 359 -13.34 -27.67 27.49
C LEU A 359 -12.72 -28.89 28.18
N ALA A 360 -11.45 -29.19 27.91
CA ALA A 360 -10.79 -30.32 28.58
C ALA A 360 -10.37 -30.00 30.02
N THR A 361 -9.77 -28.82 30.25
CA THR A 361 -9.48 -28.28 31.59
C THR A 361 -9.85 -26.82 31.62
N LEU A 362 -10.59 -26.38 32.64
CA LEU A 362 -10.90 -24.97 32.87
C LEU A 362 -10.23 -24.50 34.16
N VAL A 363 -9.43 -23.45 34.04
CA VAL A 363 -8.82 -22.68 35.13
C VAL A 363 -9.42 -21.27 35.06
N VAL A 364 -9.86 -20.77 36.20
CA VAL A 364 -10.46 -19.43 36.31
C VAL A 364 -9.93 -18.75 37.56
N ASP A 365 -9.40 -17.54 37.38
CA ASP A 365 -8.97 -16.65 38.45
C ASP A 365 -9.80 -15.35 38.36
N ALA A 366 -11.00 -15.38 38.95
CA ALA A 366 -11.89 -14.22 39.07
C ALA A 366 -11.75 -13.55 40.45
N GLY A 367 -12.01 -12.24 40.52
CA GLY A 367 -12.00 -11.47 41.77
C GLY A 367 -13.34 -11.33 42.48
#